data_AF-A0A7X9R795-F1
#
_entry.id   AF-A0A7X9R795-F1
#
_cell.length_a   1.000
_cell.length_b   1.000
_cell.length_c   1.000
_cell.angle_alpha   90.00
_cell.angle_beta   90.00
_cell.angle_gamma   90.00
#
_symmetry.space_group_name_H-M   'P 1'
#
loop_
_entity.id
_entity.type
_entity.pdbx_description
1 polymer ?
#
loop_
_entity_poly.entity_id
_entity_poly.type
_entity_poly.pdbx_seq_one_letter_code
_entity_poly.pdbx_strand_id
1 'polypeptide(L)'
;MNVLKGFLQAEINTQELYEDIMSFITSYHIRCGEFEGNEYVIKKMDQTNFILFPEYIDEDGEREIHGAISVYRNNLIKEINDCAHLKGIQVIHVN
;
A
#
# COMPACT_ATOMS: atom_id res chain seq x y z
N MET A 1 14.56 -8.15 1.68
CA MET A 1 13.48 -8.36 0.70
C MET A 1 13.12 -7.01 0.09
N ASN A 2 12.69 -6.93 -1.17
CA ASN A 2 12.26 -5.64 -1.75
C ASN A 2 10.91 -5.24 -1.12
N VAL A 3 10.87 -4.13 -0.38
CA VAL A 3 9.68 -3.64 0.36
C VAL A 3 8.44 -3.57 -0.52
N LEU A 4 8.57 -3.07 -1.77
CA LEU A 4 7.45 -3.00 -2.71
C LEU A 4 6.92 -4.38 -3.06
N LYS A 5 7.81 -5.33 -3.33
CA LYS A 5 7.39 -6.71 -3.67
C LYS A 5 6.70 -7.39 -2.49
N GLY A 6 7.21 -7.18 -1.27
CA GLY A 6 6.58 -7.68 -0.05
C GLY A 6 5.18 -7.10 0.16
N PHE A 7 5.05 -5.78 0.05
CA PHE A 7 3.76 -5.07 0.10
C PHE A 7 2.75 -5.65 -0.91
N LEU A 8 3.11 -5.78 -2.18
CA LEU A 8 2.19 -6.30 -3.20
C LEU A 8 1.74 -7.74 -2.91
N GLN A 9 2.63 -8.56 -2.35
CA GLN A 9 2.32 -9.94 -1.98
C GLN A 9 1.39 -10.01 -0.76
N ALA A 10 1.65 -9.21 0.28
CA ALA A 10 0.90 -9.23 1.54
C ALA A 10 -0.45 -8.50 1.48
N GLU A 11 -0.55 -7.45 0.68
CA GLU A 11 -1.72 -6.55 0.72
C GLU A 11 -2.68 -6.74 -0.45
N ILE A 12 -2.21 -7.07 -1.65
CA ILE A 12 -3.09 -7.17 -2.81
C ILE A 12 -3.62 -8.61 -2.91
N ASN A 13 -4.50 -9.03 -1.99
CA ASN A 13 -4.94 -10.43 -1.88
C ASN A 13 -6.44 -10.66 -2.06
N THR A 14 -7.28 -9.69 -1.72
CA THR A 14 -8.74 -9.78 -1.89
C THR A 14 -9.26 -8.57 -2.65
N GLN A 15 -10.45 -8.69 -3.26
CA GLN A 15 -11.09 -7.57 -3.94
C GLN A 15 -11.34 -6.39 -2.99
N GLU A 16 -11.84 -6.69 -1.78
CA GLU A 16 -12.11 -5.70 -0.74
C GLU A 16 -10.85 -4.91 -0.36
N LEU A 17 -9.75 -5.59 -0.04
CA LEU A 17 -8.51 -4.93 0.38
C LEU A 17 -7.90 -4.11 -0.77
N TYR A 18 -7.98 -4.62 -2.00
CA TYR A 18 -7.59 -3.86 -3.19
C TYR A 18 -8.41 -2.57 -3.34
N GLU A 19 -9.74 -2.65 -3.22
CA GLU A 19 -10.64 -1.50 -3.35
C GLU A 19 -10.39 -0.44 -2.27
N ASP A 20 -10.19 -0.87 -1.03
CA ASP A 20 -9.90 0.01 0.11
C ASP A 20 -8.56 0.74 -0.07
N ILE A 21 -7.51 0.01 -0.47
CA ILE A 21 -6.20 0.60 -0.77
C ILE A 21 -6.31 1.62 -1.91
N MET A 22 -7.00 1.26 -2.99
CA MET A 22 -7.18 2.15 -4.15
C MET A 22 -7.98 3.40 -3.77
N SER A 23 -9.02 3.26 -2.97
CA SER A 23 -9.82 4.38 -2.45
C SER A 23 -8.95 5.35 -1.65
N PHE A 24 -8.11 4.84 -0.74
CA PHE A 24 -7.19 5.66 0.05
C PHE A 24 -6.14 6.39 -0.81
N ILE A 25 -5.45 5.66 -1.69
CA ILE A 25 -4.40 6.21 -2.56
C ILE A 25 -4.97 7.28 -3.50
N THR A 26 -6.15 7.04 -4.07
CA THR A 26 -6.71 7.91 -5.11
C THR A 26 -7.55 9.06 -4.60
N SER A 27 -7.96 9.06 -3.33
CA SER A 27 -8.75 10.14 -2.73
C SER A 27 -8.04 11.49 -2.75
N TYR A 28 -8.60 12.46 -3.50
CA TYR A 28 -8.16 13.86 -3.48
C TYR A 28 -8.58 14.60 -2.21
N HIS A 29 -9.56 14.07 -1.47
CA HIS A 29 -10.03 14.65 -0.21
C HIS A 29 -9.12 14.30 0.97
N ILE A 30 -8.32 13.24 0.85
CA ILE A 30 -7.29 12.88 1.82
C ILE A 30 -5.96 13.45 1.34
N ARG A 31 -5.47 14.50 1.98
CA ARG A 31 -4.17 15.09 1.67
C ARG A 31 -3.01 14.20 2.14
N CYS A 32 -3.09 13.73 3.39
CA CYS A 32 -2.09 12.88 4.03
C CYS A 32 -2.78 11.98 5.06
N GLY A 33 -2.17 10.85 5.40
CA GLY A 33 -2.71 9.89 6.35
C GLY A 33 -2.01 8.54 6.26
N GLU A 34 -2.51 7.56 7.01
CA GLU A 34 -1.99 6.19 7.03
C GLU A 34 -3.12 5.22 6.73
N PHE A 35 -2.79 4.16 6.00
CA PHE A 35 -3.63 2.99 5.80
C PHE A 35 -2.88 1.79 6.38
N GLU A 36 -3.50 1.13 7.35
CA GLU A 36 -2.99 -0.08 7.98
C GLU A 36 -3.48 -1.29 7.19
N GLY A 37 -2.54 -1.98 6.53
CA GLY A 37 -2.80 -3.26 5.86
C GLY A 37 -2.63 -4.46 6.79
N ASN A 38 -2.39 -5.62 6.21
CA ASN A 38 -2.13 -6.86 6.93
C ASN A 38 -0.75 -6.86 7.59
N GLU A 39 0.29 -6.51 6.83
CA GLU A 39 1.69 -6.47 7.29
C GLU A 39 2.36 -5.12 7.01
N TYR A 40 1.83 -4.36 6.05
CA TYR A 40 2.42 -3.10 5.60
C TYR A 40 1.51 -1.91 5.85
N VAL A 41 2.15 -0.79 6.18
CA VAL A 41 1.51 0.53 6.26
C VAL A 41 1.78 1.31 4.99
N ILE A 42 0.73 1.96 4.47
CA ILE A 42 0.83 2.95 3.40
C ILE A 42 0.70 4.34 4.05
N LYS A 43 1.81 5.05 4.16
CA LYS A 43 1.81 6.45 4.62
C LYS A 43 1.70 7.39 3.43
N LYS A 44 0.55 8.01 3.26
CA LYS A 44 0.32 9.08 2.27
C LYS A 44 0.90 10.39 2.79
N MET A 45 1.95 10.89 2.13
CA MET A 45 2.62 12.13 2.52
C MET A 45 1.91 13.34 1.92
N ASP A 46 1.50 13.21 0.66
CA ASP A 46 0.71 14.21 -0.08
C ASP A 46 -0.07 13.51 -1.22
N GLN A 47 -0.54 14.28 -2.21
CA GLN A 47 -1.28 13.72 -3.36
C GLN A 47 -0.42 12.91 -4.34
N THR A 48 0.91 13.01 -4.28
CA THR A 48 1.82 12.38 -5.25
C THR A 48 2.87 11.47 -4.61
N ASN A 49 3.11 11.56 -3.31
CA ASN A 49 4.18 10.85 -2.60
C ASN A 49 3.64 9.97 -1.46
N PHE A 50 4.15 8.74 -1.42
CA PHE A 50 3.83 7.73 -0.41
C PHE A 50 5.11 7.12 0.17
N ILE A 51 5.03 6.67 1.42
CA ILE A 51 6.04 5.82 2.05
C ILE A 51 5.38 4.48 2.37
N LEU A 52 6.02 3.39 1.97
CA LEU A 52 5.60 2.02 2.29
C LEU A 52 6.60 1.39 3.24
N PHE A 53 6.11 0.70 4.26
CA PHE A 53 6.94 -0.03 5.19
C PHE A 53 6.18 -1.17 5.88
N PRO A 54 6.81 -2.31 6.17
CA PRO A 54 6.26 -3.29 7.07
C PRO A 54 6.39 -2.81 8.52
N GLU A 55 5.43 -3.17 9.34
CA GLU A 55 5.44 -2.86 10.77
C GLU A 55 5.11 -4.13 11.56
N TYR A 56 6.01 -4.52 12.45
CA TYR A 56 5.85 -5.71 13.29
C TYR A 56 6.05 -5.34 14.76
N ILE A 57 5.49 -6.16 15.65
CA ILE A 57 5.72 -6.04 17.08
C ILE A 57 6.95 -6.88 17.45
N ASP A 58 7.92 -6.28 18.13
CA ASP A 58 9.13 -6.96 18.59
C ASP A 58 8.90 -7.78 19.88
N GLU A 59 9.97 -8.38 20.40
CA GLU A 59 9.92 -9.19 21.63
C GLU A 59 9.55 -8.38 22.88
N ASP A 60 9.77 -7.06 22.85
CA ASP A 60 9.48 -6.12 23.94
C ASP A 60 8.09 -5.49 23.82
N GLY A 61 7.36 -5.77 22.72
CA GLY A 61 6.02 -5.25 22.47
C GLY A 61 5.99 -3.90 21.74
N GLU A 62 7.14 -3.41 21.29
CA GLU A 62 7.27 -2.14 20.56
C GLU A 62 7.10 -2.36 19.05
N ARG A 63 6.69 -1.31 18.34
CA ARG A 63 6.51 -1.37 16.87
C ARG A 63 7.85 -1.08 16.18
N GLU A 64 8.33 -2.06 15.41
CA GLU A 64 9.55 -1.94 14.61
C GLU A 64 9.24 -1.82 13.11
N ILE A 65 9.93 -0.86 12.47
CA ILE A 65 9.83 -0.64 11.02
C ILE A 65 11.03 -1.28 10.32
N HIS A 66 10.79 -2.39 9.62
CA HIS A 66 11.85 -3.15 8.95
C HIS A 66 12.12 -2.65 7.53
N GLY A 67 12.49 -1.37 7.44
CA GLY A 67 12.81 -0.66 6.20
C GLY A 67 11.62 0.08 5.59
N ALA A 68 11.91 1.09 4.78
CA ALA A 68 10.91 1.93 4.15
C ALA A 68 11.34 2.33 2.73
N ILE A 69 10.36 2.50 1.84
CA ILE A 69 10.60 3.07 0.51
C ILE A 69 9.65 4.23 0.26
N SER A 70 10.13 5.23 -0.47
CA SER A 70 9.27 6.25 -1.06
C SER A 70 8.81 5.82 -2.45
N VAL A 71 7.54 6.04 -2.77
CA VAL A 71 6.97 5.71 -4.08
C VAL A 71 6.01 6.82 -4.55
N TYR A 72 6.04 7.13 -5.84
CA TYR A 72 5.11 8.07 -6.45
C TYR A 72 3.74 7.45 -6.69
N ARG A 73 2.66 8.22 -6.54
CA ARG A 73 1.25 7.79 -6.72
C ARG A 73 1.06 6.94 -7.97
N ASN A 74 1.48 7.45 -9.12
CA ASN A 74 1.22 6.78 -10.40
C ASN A 74 1.97 5.45 -10.51
N ASN A 75 3.19 5.39 -9.98
CA ASN A 75 3.96 4.15 -9.96
C ASN A 75 3.31 3.14 -9.00
N LEU A 76 2.87 3.58 -7.81
CA LEU A 76 2.19 2.73 -6.85
C LEU A 76 0.90 2.13 -7.42
N ILE A 77 0.05 2.97 -8.02
CA ILE A 77 -1.19 2.55 -8.68
C ILE A 77 -0.90 1.51 -9.78
N LYS A 78 0.11 1.77 -10.62
CA LYS A 78 0.50 0.83 -11.67
C LYS A 78 0.88 -0.53 -11.10
N GLU A 79 1.78 -0.56 -10.11
CA GLU A 79 2.28 -1.82 -9.55
C GLU A 79 1.19 -2.59 -8.79
N ILE A 80 0.27 -1.89 -8.11
CA ILE A 80 -0.91 -2.49 -7.48
C ILE A 80 -1.84 -3.12 -8.53
N ASN A 81 -2.16 -2.39 -9.60
CA ASN A 81 -3.04 -2.88 -10.66
C ASN A 81 -2.42 -4.06 -11.42
N ASP A 82 -1.12 -4.01 -11.71
CA ASP A 82 -0.40 -5.12 -12.33
C ASP A 82 -0.45 -6.38 -11.44
N CYS A 83 -0.25 -6.21 -10.13
CA CYS A 83 -0.35 -7.31 -9.17
C CYS A 83 -1.77 -7.87 -9.06
N ALA A 84 -2.78 -6.99 -8.98
CA ALA A 84 -4.19 -7.36 -8.92
C ALA A 84 -4.59 -8.19 -10.15
N HIS A 85 -4.20 -7.75 -11.35
CA HIS A 85 -4.43 -8.50 -12.59
C HIS A 85 -3.79 -9.89 -12.55
N LEU A 86 -2.53 -10.00 -12.10
CA LEU A 86 -1.84 -11.30 -11.98
C LEU A 86 -2.54 -12.24 -10.98
N LYS A 87 -3.24 -11.71 -9.98
CA LYS A 87 -3.98 -12.47 -8.97
C LYS A 87 -5.47 -12.68 -9.31
N GLY A 88 -5.93 -12.21 -10.48
CA GLY A 88 -7.34 -12.33 -10.90
C GLY A 88 -8.29 -11.39 -10.15
N ILE A 89 -7.78 -10.34 -9.50
CA ILE A 89 -8.56 -9.29 -8.83
C ILE A 89 -9.04 -8.29 -9.89
N GLN A 90 -10.29 -7.85 -9.78
CA GLN A 90 -10.88 -6.91 -10.72
C GLN A 90 -10.32 -5.50 -10.49
N VAL A 91 -9.55 -5.01 -11.47
CA VAL A 91 -8.99 -3.65 -11.45
C VAL A 91 -10.11 -2.63 -11.66
N ILE A 92 -10.18 -1.62 -10.79
CA ILE A 92 -11.12 -0.51 -10.92
C ILE A 92 -10.47 0.68 -11.61
N HIS A 93 -11.22 1.34 -12.49
CA HIS A 93 -10.80 2.60 -13.09
C HIS A 93 -11.13 3.75 -12.15
N VAL A 94 -10.10 4.24 -11.45
CA VAL A 94 -10.17 5.44 -10.61
C VAL A 94 -9.63 6.63 -11.41
N ASN A 95 -10.48 7.65 -11.58
CA ASN A 95 -10.20 8.88 -12.32
C ASN A 95 -9.24 9.83 -11.59
#